data_AF-A0A6G8C3C2-F1
#
_entry.id   AF-A0A6G8C3C2-F1
#
_cell.length_a   1.000
_cell.length_b   1.000
_cell.length_c   1.000
_cell.angle_alpha   90.00
_cell.angle_beta   90.00
_cell.angle_gamma   90.00
#
_symmetry.space_group_name_H-M   'P 1'
#
loop_
_entity.id
_entity.type
_entity.pdbx_description
1 polymer ?
#
loop_
_entity_poly.entity_id
_entity_poly.type
_entity_poly.pdbx_seq_one_letter_code
_entity_poly.pdbx_strand_id
1 'polypeptide(L)'
;MKLTRKTIVLACGLLLVGCKTMDGGSLGGLVDGATMAVKATSLSDEEVIATSKQACEALDAQNRVADSKSKYMQRLNKVIAKMPTEINGIKAVYKVYLTNDVNAWAMDNGCIRVYSGLMDAMNDDELRGIIGHEIGHVALGHSKKSMQTAYATAAARTIAANSSNAAVASLSSSQLGTSQNLPTSLTHVI
;
A
#
# COMPACT_ATOMS: atom_id res chain seq x y z
N MET A 1 -55.01 28.12 40.33
CA MET A 1 -53.71 28.68 40.78
C MET A 1 -52.60 27.90 40.08
N LYS A 2 -51.75 28.57 39.30
CA LYS A 2 -50.60 28.00 38.55
C LYS A 2 -49.35 28.01 39.44
N LEU A 3 -48.48 26.99 39.36
CA LEU A 3 -47.01 27.09 39.62
C LEU A 3 -46.34 25.75 39.21
N THR A 4 -45.96 25.58 37.94
CA THR A 4 -44.61 25.70 37.32
C THR A 4 -43.61 24.55 37.54
N ARG A 5 -43.25 23.92 36.41
CA ARG A 5 -42.06 23.09 36.15
C ARG A 5 -40.79 23.74 36.72
N LYS A 6 -40.01 22.98 37.49
CA LYS A 6 -38.55 23.16 37.64
C LYS A 6 -37.88 21.78 37.57
N THR A 7 -37.45 21.38 36.37
CA THR A 7 -36.04 21.31 35.95
C THR A 7 -35.30 20.13 36.58
N ILE A 8 -35.47 18.94 35.99
CA ILE A 8 -34.49 17.84 36.05
C ILE A 8 -33.39 18.20 35.04
N VAL A 9 -32.34 18.88 35.49
CA VAL A 9 -31.08 19.03 34.74
C VAL A 9 -29.96 18.88 35.76
N LEU A 10 -29.60 17.64 36.08
CA LEU A 10 -28.36 17.35 36.81
C LEU A 10 -27.89 15.92 36.58
N ALA A 11 -27.65 15.55 35.31
CA ALA A 11 -27.00 14.27 34.99
C ALA A 11 -26.32 14.24 33.61
N CYS A 12 -25.77 15.37 33.13
CA CYS A 12 -25.00 15.39 31.86
C CYS A 12 -23.67 16.15 31.98
N GLY A 13 -23.20 16.42 33.20
CA GLY A 13 -22.00 17.24 33.44
C GLY A 13 -20.69 16.46 33.64
N LEU A 14 -20.72 15.13 33.69
CA LEU A 14 -19.55 14.33 34.10
C LEU A 14 -18.78 13.63 32.96
N LEU A 15 -19.08 13.92 31.69
CA LEU A 15 -18.37 13.31 30.55
C LEU A 15 -17.32 14.22 29.88
N LEU A 16 -17.06 15.44 30.41
CA LEU A 16 -16.23 16.43 29.70
C LEU A 16 -14.98 16.94 30.44
N VAL A 17 -14.58 16.33 31.56
CA VAL A 17 -13.40 16.77 32.34
C VAL A 17 -12.24 15.74 32.32
N GLY A 18 -12.30 14.74 31.44
CA GLY A 18 -11.20 13.76 31.26
C GLY A 18 -10.09 14.18 30.29
N CYS A 19 -10.26 15.23 29.49
CA CYS A 19 -9.31 15.59 28.40
C CYS A 19 -8.15 16.50 28.82
N LYS A 20 -7.72 16.50 30.09
CA LYS A 20 -6.59 17.33 30.53
C LYS A 20 -5.56 16.50 31.29
N THR A 21 -4.82 15.65 30.55
CA THR A 21 -3.40 15.25 30.77
C THR A 21 -3.00 14.05 29.90
N MET A 22 -3.38 14.04 28.62
CA MET A 22 -2.79 13.13 27.63
C MET A 22 -2.06 13.99 26.62
N ASP A 23 -0.76 13.75 26.47
CA ASP A 23 0.08 14.42 25.48
C ASP A 23 -0.63 14.39 24.12
N GLY A 24 -0.84 15.54 23.47
CA GLY A 24 -1.67 15.64 22.28
C GLY A 24 -1.24 14.72 21.12
N GLY A 25 0.01 14.24 21.15
CA GLY A 25 0.53 13.23 20.23
C GLY A 25 -0.01 11.81 20.45
N SER A 26 -0.31 11.42 21.70
CA SER A 26 -0.76 10.06 22.03
C SER A 26 -2.19 9.77 21.57
N LEU A 27 -3.10 10.75 21.73
CA LEU A 27 -4.46 10.63 21.23
C LEU A 27 -4.53 10.72 19.69
N GLY A 28 -3.72 11.60 19.08
CA GLY A 28 -3.61 11.71 17.62
C GLY A 28 -3.12 10.41 16.98
N GLY A 29 -2.04 9.83 17.51
CA GLY A 29 -1.53 8.53 17.04
C GLY A 29 -2.54 7.39 17.21
N LEU A 30 -3.32 7.39 18.29
CA LEU A 30 -4.37 6.38 18.49
C LEU A 30 -5.50 6.50 17.45
N VAL A 31 -5.90 7.73 17.12
CA VAL A 31 -6.91 8.00 16.07
C VAL A 31 -6.38 7.63 14.68
N ASP A 32 -5.12 7.92 14.38
CA ASP A 32 -4.48 7.52 13.12
C ASP A 32 -4.41 5.99 13.00
N GLY A 33 -4.01 5.31 14.07
CA GLY A 33 -4.01 3.86 14.15
C GLY A 33 -5.40 3.26 13.91
N ALA A 34 -6.44 3.83 14.53
CA ALA A 34 -7.82 3.41 14.30
C ALA A 34 -8.27 3.64 12.85
N THR A 35 -7.90 4.77 12.24
CA THR A 35 -8.21 5.08 10.84
C THR A 35 -7.57 4.08 9.88
N MET A 36 -6.29 3.73 10.11
CA MET A 36 -5.59 2.72 9.33
C MET A 36 -6.21 1.32 9.51
N ALA A 37 -6.68 0.99 10.72
CA ALA A 37 -7.39 -0.27 10.97
C ALA A 37 -8.71 -0.35 10.20
N VAL A 38 -9.46 0.75 10.12
CA VAL A 38 -10.67 0.83 9.30
C VAL A 38 -10.31 0.60 7.83
N LYS A 39 -9.35 1.35 7.29
CA LYS A 39 -8.86 1.18 5.90
C LYS A 39 -8.44 -0.26 5.60
N ALA A 40 -7.75 -0.93 6.51
CA ALA A 40 -7.33 -2.32 6.34
C ALA A 40 -8.49 -3.27 6.02
N THR A 41 -9.70 -2.96 6.43
CA THR A 41 -10.89 -3.78 6.17
C THR A 41 -11.80 -3.19 5.10
N SER A 42 -11.82 -1.87 4.92
CA SER A 42 -12.77 -1.16 4.07
C SER A 42 -12.19 -0.59 2.77
N LEU A 43 -10.93 -0.88 2.45
CA LEU A 43 -10.28 -0.40 1.22
C LEU A 43 -11.12 -0.69 -0.03
N SER A 44 -11.49 0.37 -0.75
CA SER A 44 -12.15 0.27 -2.06
C SER A 44 -11.15 -0.01 -3.18
N ASP A 45 -11.63 -0.50 -4.33
CA ASP A 45 -10.75 -0.74 -5.49
C ASP A 45 -10.18 0.57 -6.04
N GLU A 46 -10.94 1.66 -5.97
CA GLU A 46 -10.51 3.00 -6.39
C GLU A 46 -9.37 3.52 -5.52
N GLU A 47 -9.45 3.33 -4.20
CA GLU A 47 -8.35 3.69 -3.28
C GLU A 47 -7.10 2.87 -3.57
N VAL A 48 -7.27 1.59 -3.89
CA VAL A 48 -6.17 0.68 -4.21
C VAL A 48 -5.47 1.11 -5.49
N ILE A 49 -6.25 1.44 -6.54
CA ILE A 49 -5.75 1.96 -7.82
C ILE A 49 -5.04 3.31 -7.61
N ALA A 50 -5.62 4.23 -6.84
CA ALA A 50 -5.04 5.54 -6.59
C ALA A 50 -3.70 5.44 -5.86
N THR A 51 -3.62 4.59 -4.84
CA THR A 51 -2.38 4.32 -4.08
C THR A 51 -1.33 3.65 -4.97
N SER A 52 -1.74 2.66 -5.77
CA SER A 52 -0.89 1.97 -6.74
C SER A 52 -0.32 2.93 -7.79
N LYS A 53 -1.12 3.89 -8.26
CA LYS A 53 -0.66 4.94 -9.18
C LYS A 53 0.47 5.76 -8.56
N GLN A 54 0.29 6.25 -7.34
CA GLN A 54 1.30 7.05 -6.64
C GLN A 54 2.60 6.25 -6.43
N ALA A 55 2.49 4.98 -6.05
CA ALA A 55 3.65 4.11 -5.87
C ALA A 55 4.36 3.83 -7.20
N CYS A 56 3.62 3.56 -8.28
CA CYS A 56 4.17 3.37 -9.61
C CYS A 56 4.94 4.62 -10.09
N GLU A 57 4.39 5.82 -9.88
CA GLU A 57 5.04 7.08 -10.23
C GLU A 57 6.32 7.32 -9.41
N ALA A 58 6.27 7.05 -8.11
CA ALA A 58 7.43 7.18 -7.23
C ALA A 58 8.55 6.19 -7.60
N LEU A 59 8.21 4.95 -7.94
CA LEU A 59 9.19 3.94 -8.38
C LEU A 59 9.76 4.27 -9.76
N ASP A 60 8.93 4.75 -10.69
CA ASP A 60 9.39 5.21 -12.00
C ASP A 60 10.37 6.38 -11.87
N ALA A 61 10.16 7.30 -10.92
CA ALA A 61 11.07 8.42 -10.67
C ALA A 61 12.42 7.99 -10.06
N GLN A 62 12.45 6.88 -9.33
CA GLN A 62 13.66 6.35 -8.68
C GLN A 62 14.46 5.41 -9.59
N ASN A 63 13.89 4.95 -10.70
CA ASN A 63 14.50 3.97 -11.59
C ASN A 63 14.76 4.54 -12.97
N ARG A 64 15.84 4.06 -13.61
CA ARG A 64 16.10 4.40 -15.00
C ARG A 64 15.21 3.56 -15.93
N VAL A 65 14.17 4.18 -16.45
CA VAL A 65 13.25 3.56 -17.40
C VAL A 65 13.92 3.44 -18.78
N ALA A 66 13.82 2.26 -19.39
CA ALA A 66 14.34 2.03 -20.72
C ALA A 66 13.56 2.80 -21.79
N ASP A 67 14.26 3.38 -22.76
CA ASP A 67 13.63 4.04 -23.90
C ASP A 67 12.96 3.03 -24.83
N SER A 68 12.04 3.50 -25.67
CA SER A 68 11.26 2.67 -26.59
C SER A 68 12.10 1.96 -27.67
N LYS A 69 13.32 2.44 -27.94
CA LYS A 69 14.23 1.85 -28.93
C LYS A 69 15.22 0.87 -28.30
N SER A 70 15.28 0.79 -26.97
CA SER A 70 16.16 -0.14 -26.27
C SER A 70 15.88 -1.60 -26.65
N LYS A 71 16.94 -2.43 -26.69
CA LYS A 71 16.81 -3.88 -26.95
C LYS A 71 15.82 -4.54 -25.97
N TYR A 72 15.78 -4.06 -24.73
CA TYR A 72 14.89 -4.60 -23.70
C TYR A 72 13.43 -4.22 -23.95
N MET A 73 13.11 -2.96 -24.27
CA MET A 73 11.72 -2.61 -24.60
C MET A 73 11.24 -3.32 -25.86
N GLN A 74 12.09 -3.45 -26.89
CA GLN A 74 11.73 -4.19 -28.11
C GLN A 74 11.47 -5.66 -27.81
N ARG A 75 12.30 -6.29 -26.98
CA ARG A 75 12.10 -7.67 -26.54
C ARG A 75 10.83 -7.81 -25.70
N LEU A 76 10.61 -6.91 -24.73
CA LEU A 76 9.41 -6.92 -23.91
C LEU A 76 8.15 -6.81 -24.78
N ASN A 77 8.13 -5.91 -25.76
CA ASN A 77 7.01 -5.77 -26.71
C ASN A 77 6.69 -7.06 -27.47
N LYS A 78 7.71 -7.86 -27.84
CA LYS A 78 7.51 -9.18 -28.47
C LYS A 78 6.92 -10.19 -27.49
N VAL A 79 7.41 -10.20 -26.25
CA VAL A 79 6.94 -11.11 -25.20
C VAL A 79 5.48 -10.82 -24.83
N ILE A 80 5.13 -9.54 -24.65
CA ILE A 80 3.78 -9.16 -24.20
C ILE A 80 2.74 -9.12 -25.33
N ALA A 81 3.13 -9.30 -26.59
CA ALA A 81 2.21 -9.20 -27.74
C ALA A 81 0.99 -10.15 -27.68
N LYS A 82 1.09 -11.24 -26.91
CA LYS A 82 0.00 -12.21 -26.69
C LYS A 82 -0.55 -12.19 -25.26
N MET A 83 -0.13 -11.22 -24.45
CA MET A 83 -0.55 -11.09 -23.06
C MET A 83 -1.76 -10.13 -22.96
N PRO A 84 -2.52 -10.17 -21.86
CA PRO A 84 -3.66 -9.28 -21.66
C PRO A 84 -3.24 -7.80 -21.77
N THR A 85 -4.04 -7.03 -22.51
CA THR A 85 -3.89 -5.57 -22.61
C THR A 85 -4.59 -4.84 -21.46
N GLU A 86 -5.43 -5.55 -20.71
CA GLU A 86 -6.16 -5.06 -19.55
C GLU A 86 -6.22 -6.13 -18.45
N ILE A 87 -6.26 -5.68 -17.20
CA ILE A 87 -6.36 -6.51 -15.99
C ILE A 87 -7.47 -5.89 -15.15
N ASN A 88 -8.53 -6.65 -14.87
CA ASN A 88 -9.72 -6.15 -14.13
C ASN A 88 -10.30 -4.84 -14.70
N GLY A 89 -10.30 -4.69 -16.03
CA GLY A 89 -10.79 -3.47 -16.72
C GLY A 89 -9.83 -2.28 -16.68
N ILE A 90 -8.62 -2.46 -16.15
CA ILE A 90 -7.57 -1.44 -16.12
C ILE A 90 -6.51 -1.76 -17.17
N LYS A 91 -6.17 -0.77 -18.00
CA LYS A 91 -5.16 -0.93 -19.06
C LYS A 91 -3.78 -1.24 -18.50
N ALA A 92 -3.16 -2.31 -19.00
CA ALA A 92 -1.82 -2.70 -18.65
C ALA A 92 -0.77 -1.77 -19.31
N VAL A 93 0.18 -1.28 -18.51
CA VAL A 93 1.26 -0.38 -18.92
C VAL A 93 2.59 -0.99 -18.54
N TYR A 94 3.28 -1.53 -19.54
CA TYR A 94 4.55 -2.22 -19.40
C TYR A 94 5.72 -1.26 -19.60
N LYS A 95 6.71 -1.29 -18.72
CA LYS A 95 8.02 -0.63 -18.92
C LYS A 95 9.15 -1.51 -18.40
N VAL A 96 10.37 -1.24 -18.86
CA VAL A 96 11.58 -1.89 -18.35
C VAL A 96 12.36 -0.95 -17.45
N TYR A 97 12.81 -1.45 -16.31
CA TYR A 97 13.82 -0.79 -15.49
C TYR A 97 15.20 -1.32 -15.82
N LEU A 98 16.14 -0.42 -16.08
CA LEU A 98 17.52 -0.76 -16.43
C LEU A 98 18.37 -0.91 -15.17
N THR A 99 18.33 -2.11 -14.60
CA THR A 99 19.10 -2.56 -13.44
C THR A 99 19.60 -4.00 -13.63
N ASN A 100 20.62 -4.38 -12.86
CA ASN A 100 21.14 -5.75 -12.82
C ASN A 100 20.30 -6.67 -11.93
N ASP A 101 19.38 -6.12 -11.14
CA ASP A 101 18.54 -6.94 -10.26
C ASP A 101 17.56 -7.80 -11.08
N VAL A 102 17.32 -9.01 -10.57
CA VAL A 102 16.41 -9.99 -11.16
C VAL A 102 15.06 -9.82 -10.49
N ASN A 103 14.17 -9.05 -11.09
CA ASN A 103 12.83 -8.80 -10.55
C ASN A 103 11.82 -8.39 -11.64
N ALA A 104 10.54 -8.57 -11.35
CA ALA A 104 9.40 -7.97 -12.04
C ALA A 104 8.25 -7.80 -11.06
N TRP A 105 7.35 -6.85 -11.33
CA TRP A 105 6.18 -6.62 -10.48
C TRP A 105 5.02 -6.02 -11.27
N ALA A 106 3.81 -6.21 -10.75
CA ALA A 106 2.58 -5.61 -11.24
C ALA A 106 1.74 -4.99 -10.10
N MET A 107 0.94 -3.96 -10.42
CA MET A 107 0.07 -3.26 -9.47
C MET A 107 -1.35 -3.09 -10.03
N ASP A 108 -2.35 -2.87 -9.16
CA ASP A 108 -3.77 -2.73 -9.51
C ASP A 108 -4.09 -1.57 -10.45
N ASN A 109 -3.22 -0.56 -10.55
CA ASN A 109 -3.39 0.53 -11.53
C ASN A 109 -2.93 0.13 -12.96
N GLY A 110 -2.56 -1.12 -13.19
CA GLY A 110 -2.09 -1.64 -14.47
C GLY A 110 -0.60 -1.41 -14.75
N CYS A 111 0.15 -0.80 -13.83
CA CYS A 111 1.60 -0.69 -13.99
C CYS A 111 2.28 -2.06 -13.86
N ILE A 112 3.08 -2.42 -14.87
CA ILE A 112 3.90 -3.64 -14.86
C ILE A 112 5.33 -3.23 -15.18
N ARG A 113 6.29 -3.66 -14.37
CA ARG A 113 7.72 -3.38 -14.57
C ARG A 113 8.52 -4.65 -14.59
N VAL A 114 9.43 -4.72 -15.55
CA VAL A 114 10.31 -5.86 -15.77
C VAL A 114 11.75 -5.36 -15.73
N TYR A 115 12.62 -6.03 -14.99
CA TYR A 115 13.98 -5.54 -14.81
C TYR A 115 14.89 -6.14 -15.87
N SER A 116 15.84 -5.37 -16.40
CA SER A 116 16.76 -5.88 -17.41
C SER A 116 17.58 -7.08 -16.93
N GLY A 117 17.95 -7.15 -15.64
CA GLY A 117 18.62 -8.30 -15.05
C GLY A 117 17.79 -9.58 -15.14
N LEU A 118 16.48 -9.51 -14.87
CA LEU A 118 15.56 -10.64 -15.07
C LEU A 118 15.52 -11.05 -16.55
N MET A 119 15.42 -10.06 -17.45
CA MET A 119 15.41 -10.34 -18.88
C MET A 119 16.71 -11.02 -19.32
N ASP A 120 17.87 -10.58 -18.84
CA ASP A 120 19.16 -11.19 -19.20
C ASP A 120 19.33 -12.60 -18.63
N ALA A 121 18.68 -12.90 -17.50
CA ALA A 121 18.73 -14.21 -16.85
C ALA A 121 17.80 -15.27 -17.46
N MET A 122 16.77 -14.86 -18.21
CA MET A 122 15.69 -15.75 -18.65
C MET A 122 15.46 -15.70 -20.16
N ASN A 123 14.95 -16.79 -20.73
CA ASN A 123 14.45 -16.79 -22.11
C ASN A 123 13.05 -16.16 -22.21
N ASP A 124 12.52 -16.01 -23.44
CA ASP A 124 11.25 -15.31 -23.67
C ASP A 124 10.03 -16.02 -23.08
N ASP A 125 10.05 -17.36 -22.98
CA ASP A 125 8.93 -18.12 -22.45
C ASP A 125 8.94 -18.14 -20.91
N GLU A 126 10.12 -18.25 -20.30
CA GLU A 126 10.30 -18.06 -18.86
C GLU A 126 9.88 -16.65 -18.45
N LEU A 127 10.35 -15.63 -19.17
CA LEU A 127 9.97 -14.23 -18.92
C LEU A 127 8.46 -14.03 -19.04
N ARG A 128 7.82 -14.65 -20.03
CA ARG A 128 6.36 -14.60 -20.20
C ARG A 128 5.64 -15.26 -19.02
N GLY A 129 6.15 -16.39 -18.52
CA GLY A 129 5.62 -17.08 -17.35
C GLY A 129 5.66 -16.20 -16.10
N ILE A 130 6.81 -15.53 -15.87
CA ILE A 130 7.00 -14.59 -14.76
C ILE A 130 6.05 -13.39 -14.87
N ILE A 131 5.99 -12.72 -16.02
CA ILE A 131 5.05 -11.60 -16.20
C ILE A 131 3.60 -12.07 -16.02
N GLY A 132 3.27 -13.28 -16.47
CA GLY A 132 1.94 -13.88 -16.30
C GLY A 132 1.61 -14.15 -14.83
N HIS A 133 2.58 -14.63 -14.05
CA HIS A 133 2.45 -14.82 -12.60
C HIS A 133 2.14 -13.50 -11.89
N GLU A 134 2.89 -12.44 -12.21
CA GLU A 134 2.67 -11.09 -11.65
C GLU A 134 1.28 -10.54 -11.98
N ILE A 135 0.86 -10.66 -13.25
CA ILE A 135 -0.49 -10.26 -13.68
C ILE A 135 -1.56 -11.08 -12.94
N GLY A 136 -1.31 -12.38 -12.72
CA GLY A 136 -2.20 -13.26 -11.98
C GLY A 136 -2.43 -12.79 -10.54
N HIS A 137 -1.39 -12.29 -9.85
CA HIS A 137 -1.53 -11.74 -8.50
C HIS A 137 -2.43 -10.51 -8.44
N VAL A 138 -2.31 -9.62 -9.43
CA VAL A 138 -3.19 -8.45 -9.53
C VAL A 138 -4.61 -8.88 -9.88
N ALA A 139 -4.77 -9.77 -10.86
CA ALA A 139 -6.08 -10.26 -11.29
C ALA A 139 -6.86 -10.92 -10.12
N LEU A 140 -6.16 -11.65 -9.24
CA LEU A 140 -6.74 -12.31 -8.07
C LEU A 140 -6.86 -11.40 -6.82
N GLY A 141 -6.49 -10.13 -6.91
CA GLY A 141 -6.62 -9.16 -5.82
C GLY A 141 -5.61 -9.36 -4.67
N HIS A 142 -4.50 -10.06 -4.91
CA HIS A 142 -3.47 -10.25 -3.89
C HIS A 142 -2.79 -8.94 -3.50
N SER A 143 -2.59 -8.03 -4.46
CA SER A 143 -2.04 -6.69 -4.20
C SER A 143 -2.93 -5.87 -3.26
N LYS A 144 -4.25 -5.87 -3.50
CA LYS A 144 -5.23 -5.30 -2.56
C LYS A 144 -5.15 -5.95 -1.17
N LYS A 145 -5.09 -7.28 -1.09
CA LYS A 145 -5.01 -7.99 0.20
C LYS A 145 -3.72 -7.68 0.97
N SER A 146 -2.61 -7.55 0.24
CA SER A 146 -1.32 -7.16 0.79
C SER A 146 -1.37 -5.72 1.33
N MET A 147 -1.97 -4.79 0.59
CA MET A 147 -2.20 -3.42 1.05
C MET A 147 -3.06 -3.37 2.32
N GLN A 148 -4.15 -4.14 2.37
CA GLN A 148 -4.98 -4.29 3.58
C GLN A 148 -4.16 -4.77 4.77
N THR A 149 -3.29 -5.77 4.56
CA THR A 149 -2.40 -6.31 5.60
C THR A 149 -1.36 -5.28 6.05
N ALA A 150 -0.84 -4.48 5.13
CA ALA A 150 0.08 -3.39 5.44
C ALA A 150 -0.61 -2.31 6.29
N TYR A 151 -1.83 -1.91 5.94
CA TYR A 151 -2.62 -0.98 6.77
C TYR A 151 -2.94 -1.56 8.15
N ALA A 152 -3.32 -2.84 8.25
CA ALA A 152 -3.57 -3.49 9.55
C ALA A 152 -2.32 -3.52 10.41
N THR A 153 -1.16 -3.82 9.81
CA THR A 153 0.12 -3.86 10.49
C THR A 153 0.55 -2.47 10.94
N ALA A 154 0.39 -1.46 10.06
CA ALA A 154 0.65 -0.06 10.38
C ALA A 154 -0.25 0.41 11.53
N ALA A 155 -1.54 0.09 11.49
CA ALA A 155 -2.49 0.39 12.56
C ALA A 155 -2.06 -0.21 13.90
N ALA A 156 -1.74 -1.51 13.92
CA ALA A 156 -1.31 -2.20 15.12
C ALA A 156 -0.02 -1.59 15.70
N ARG A 157 0.95 -1.26 14.84
CA ARG A 157 2.20 -0.60 15.25
C ARG A 157 1.96 0.78 15.81
N THR A 158 1.13 1.60 15.16
CA THR A 158 0.80 2.95 15.64
C THR A 158 0.08 2.89 16.97
N ILE A 159 -0.88 1.98 17.15
CA ILE A 159 -1.57 1.78 18.44
C ILE A 159 -0.57 1.33 19.52
N ALA A 160 0.31 0.37 19.21
CA ALA A 160 1.32 -0.12 20.14
C ALA A 160 2.36 0.95 20.53
N ALA A 161 2.77 1.80 19.59
CA ALA A 161 3.65 2.94 19.83
C ALA A 161 3.04 3.96 20.81
N ASN A 162 1.70 4.03 20.86
CA ASN A 162 0.94 4.90 21.76
C ASN A 162 0.38 4.17 22.99
N SER A 163 0.88 2.96 23.28
CA SER A 163 0.53 2.19 24.48
C SER A 163 1.08 2.84 25.74
N SER A 164 0.40 2.66 26.88
CA SER A 164 0.92 3.04 28.20
C SER A 164 2.10 2.18 28.67
N ASN A 165 2.41 1.07 27.98
CA ASN A 165 3.57 0.25 28.26
C ASN A 165 4.81 0.80 27.53
N ALA A 166 5.74 1.38 28.29
CA ALA A 166 6.95 2.04 27.76
C ALA A 166 7.86 1.10 26.94
N ALA A 167 7.96 -0.19 27.31
CA ALA A 167 8.76 -1.15 26.55
C ALA A 167 8.13 -1.41 25.17
N VAL A 168 6.81 -1.60 25.10
CA VAL A 168 6.08 -1.81 23.84
C VAL A 168 6.09 -0.55 22.96
N ALA A 169 5.91 0.62 23.59
CA ALA A 169 5.92 1.91 22.91
C ALA A 169 7.29 2.21 22.28
N SER A 170 8.38 1.98 23.02
CA SER A 170 9.76 2.19 22.52
C SER A 170 10.11 1.28 21.36
N LEU A 171 9.83 -0.02 21.48
CA LEU A 171 10.09 -1.00 20.41
C LEU A 171 9.32 -0.68 19.13
N SER A 172 8.05 -0.27 19.28
CA SER A 172 7.19 0.07 18.13
C SER A 172 7.64 1.38 17.48
N SER A 173 8.00 2.39 18.27
CA SER A 173 8.48 3.68 17.78
C SER A 173 9.82 3.57 17.02
N SER A 174 10.74 2.71 17.49
CA SER A 174 12.00 2.45 16.79
C SER A 174 11.82 1.79 15.42
N GLN A 175 10.78 0.96 15.25
CA GLN A 175 10.46 0.34 13.96
C GLN A 175 9.68 1.25 13.00
N LEU A 176 8.88 2.19 13.53
CA LEU A 176 8.17 3.18 12.70
C LEU A 176 9.14 4.05 11.88
N GLY A 177 10.36 4.28 12.39
CA GLY A 177 11.41 5.00 11.66
C GLY A 177 12.17 4.20 10.60
N THR A 178 12.04 2.87 10.57
CA THR A 178 12.90 1.98 9.75
C THR A 178 12.16 1.07 8.77
N SER A 179 10.82 1.07 8.72
CA SER A 179 10.06 0.12 7.87
C SER A 179 8.69 0.63 7.37
N GLN A 180 8.60 1.87 6.92
CA GLN A 180 7.48 2.30 6.06
C GLN A 180 7.78 1.96 4.60
N ASN A 181 7.58 0.71 4.20
CA ASN A 181 7.71 0.34 2.79
C ASN A 181 6.37 -0.13 2.19
N LEU A 182 5.34 0.72 2.33
CA LEU A 182 4.08 0.57 1.60
C LEU A 182 4.28 0.23 0.10
N PRO A 183 5.25 0.82 -0.63
CA PRO A 183 5.48 0.48 -2.04
C PRO A 183 5.72 -1.01 -2.29
N THR A 184 6.41 -1.71 -1.37
CA THR A 184 6.67 -3.16 -1.50
C THR A 184 5.43 -4.01 -1.25
N SER A 185 4.45 -3.51 -0.49
CA SER A 185 3.19 -4.23 -0.27
C SER A 185 2.28 -4.18 -1.51
N LEU A 186 2.56 -3.31 -2.46
CA LEU A 186 1.80 -3.12 -3.71
C LEU A 186 2.35 -3.94 -4.87
N THR A 187 3.60 -4.36 -4.75
CA THR A 187 4.29 -5.23 -5.69
C THR A 187 4.30 -6.65 -5.15
N HIS A 188 3.89 -7.64 -5.94
CA HIS A 188 4.42 -8.98 -5.72
C HIS A 188 5.86 -8.99 -6.27
N VAL A 189 6.79 -9.56 -5.52
CA VAL A 189 8.22 -9.63 -5.87
C VAL A 189 8.58 -11.10 -5.82
N ILE A 190 9.18 -11.59 -6.91
CA ILE A 190 9.69 -12.95 -7.05
C ILE A 190 11.09 -13.05 -6.44
#